data_AF-A0A1T4VTG8-F1
#
_entry.id   AF-A0A1T4VTG8-F1
#
_cell.length_a   1.000
_cell.length_b   1.000
_cell.length_c   1.000
_cell.angle_alpha   90.00
_cell.angle_beta   90.00
_cell.angle_gamma   90.00
#
_symmetry.space_group_name_H-M   'P 1'
#
loop_
_entity.id
_entity.type
_entity.pdbx_description
1 polymer ?
#
loop_
_entity_poly.entity_id
_entity_poly.type
_entity_poly.pdbx_seq_one_letter_code
_entity_poly.pdbx_strand_id
1 'polypeptide(L)'
;MHNKNKSSIFSLLITLSLGLTANSALADPVLEYKLALADDGKSYEVWMKPSVTPKPNISLTGQLTLKVPHAAKFKPLNVVAGVEGADWIEASRVDAPKEDPEHDYISFSYIGAQGNSAQNYPWVADEELLVFSFANEKGCVNGLSIMQDNDPFNIPNNSQQTNPGNQFTNLGWGAVGENNFKGVYGASPKCLKK
;
A
#
# COMPACT_ATOMS: atom_id res chain seq x y z
N MET A 1 -21.85 83.02 29.85
CA MET A 1 -21.42 83.34 28.47
C MET A 1 -20.68 82.14 27.92
N HIS A 2 -21.16 81.54 26.80
CA HIS A 2 -20.41 80.83 25.73
C HIS A 2 -19.39 79.73 26.14
N ASN A 3 -19.29 78.51 25.58
CA ASN A 3 -19.73 77.93 24.30
C ASN A 3 -19.26 76.45 24.27
N LYS A 4 -20.02 75.55 23.60
CA LYS A 4 -19.58 74.36 22.78
C LYS A 4 -18.65 73.29 23.41
N ASN A 5 -18.70 71.99 23.13
CA ASN A 5 -19.28 71.18 22.05
C ASN A 5 -19.16 69.68 22.41
N LYS A 6 -20.17 68.88 22.01
CA LYS A 6 -20.15 67.52 21.43
C LYS A 6 -19.07 66.50 21.85
N SER A 7 -19.47 65.27 22.22
CA SER A 7 -19.58 64.15 21.25
C SER A 7 -19.92 62.82 21.96
N SER A 8 -20.88 62.11 21.38
CA SER A 8 -21.28 60.73 21.68
C SER A 8 -20.34 59.75 20.98
N ILE A 9 -19.93 58.65 21.63
CA ILE A 9 -19.51 57.41 20.93
C ILE A 9 -19.94 56.20 21.78
N PHE A 10 -20.94 55.48 21.28
CA PHE A 10 -21.28 54.10 21.63
C PHE A 10 -20.20 53.18 21.03
N SER A 11 -19.48 52.42 21.85
CA SER A 11 -18.52 51.42 21.37
C SER A 11 -19.22 50.07 21.19
N LEU A 12 -19.48 49.71 19.93
CA LEU A 12 -19.93 48.37 19.53
C LEU A 12 -18.69 47.50 19.26
N LEU A 13 -18.40 46.55 20.15
CA LEU A 13 -17.37 45.54 19.95
C LEU A 13 -17.95 44.41 19.08
N ILE A 14 -17.55 44.36 17.81
CA ILE A 14 -17.77 43.21 16.93
C ILE A 14 -16.51 42.33 17.02
N THR A 15 -16.61 41.22 17.74
CA THR A 15 -15.60 40.16 17.73
C THR A 15 -15.75 39.33 16.45
N LEU A 16 -14.82 39.52 15.51
CA LEU A 16 -14.69 38.69 14.32
C LEU A 16 -13.85 37.45 14.66
N SER A 17 -14.50 36.32 14.92
CA SER A 17 -13.82 35.03 15.07
C SER A 17 -13.48 34.45 13.69
N LEU A 18 -12.21 34.56 13.29
CA LEU A 18 -11.66 33.78 12.18
C LEU A 18 -11.55 32.31 12.61
N GLY A 19 -12.48 31.47 12.15
CA GLY A 19 -12.33 30.02 12.24
C GLY A 19 -11.36 29.54 11.16
N LEU A 20 -10.13 29.22 11.55
CA LEU A 20 -9.19 28.45 10.71
C LEU A 20 -9.63 26.98 10.73
N THR A 21 -10.46 26.56 9.78
CA THR A 21 -10.63 25.14 9.49
C THR A 21 -9.45 24.69 8.63
N ALA A 22 -8.47 24.04 9.25
CA ALA A 22 -7.43 23.34 8.52
C ALA A 22 -8.05 22.08 7.90
N ASN A 23 -8.40 22.14 6.61
CA ASN A 23 -8.69 20.93 5.85
C ASN A 23 -7.35 20.26 5.52
N SER A 24 -6.98 19.24 6.29
CA SER A 24 -5.93 18.31 5.90
C SER A 24 -6.44 17.54 4.68
N ALA A 25 -6.06 17.96 3.47
CA ALA A 25 -6.26 17.12 2.29
C ALA A 25 -5.30 15.93 2.43
N LEU A 26 -5.83 14.74 2.65
CA LEU A 26 -5.07 13.51 2.46
C LEU A 26 -4.70 13.42 0.97
N ALA A 27 -3.47 13.03 0.67
CA ALA A 27 -3.08 12.83 -0.72
C ALA A 27 -3.78 11.58 -1.23
N ASP A 28 -4.30 11.63 -2.47
CA ASP A 28 -4.86 10.43 -3.08
C ASP A 28 -3.74 9.37 -3.20
N PRO A 29 -4.00 8.10 -2.89
CA PRO A 29 -3.00 7.06 -3.07
C PRO A 29 -2.59 6.94 -4.54
N VAL A 30 -1.31 6.68 -4.79
CA VAL A 30 -0.70 6.80 -6.13
C VAL A 30 -0.06 5.51 -6.64
N LEU A 31 0.11 4.48 -5.81
CA LEU A 31 0.89 3.29 -6.12
C LEU A 31 0.00 2.10 -6.43
N GLU A 32 0.06 1.59 -7.65
CA GLU A 32 -0.67 0.40 -8.07
C GLU A 32 0.23 -0.84 -8.06
N TYR A 33 -0.32 -1.99 -7.66
CA TYR A 33 0.41 -3.27 -7.66
C TYR A 33 -0.06 -4.18 -8.79
N LYS A 34 0.84 -5.01 -9.32
CA LYS A 34 0.55 -6.07 -10.28
C LYS A 34 1.29 -7.33 -9.88
N LEU A 35 0.64 -8.45 -10.10
CA LEU A 35 1.21 -9.78 -9.95
C LEU A 35 1.28 -10.45 -11.32
N ALA A 36 2.46 -10.88 -11.72
CA ALA A 36 2.70 -11.56 -12.98
C ALA A 36 3.32 -12.95 -12.75
N LEU A 37 3.16 -13.85 -13.72
CA LEU A 37 3.96 -15.07 -13.80
C LEU A 37 5.22 -14.73 -14.59
N ALA A 38 6.39 -15.08 -14.07
CA ALA A 38 7.66 -14.94 -14.77
C ALA A 38 7.71 -15.85 -15.99
N ASP A 39 8.64 -15.57 -16.91
CA ASP A 39 8.86 -16.33 -18.14
C ASP A 39 9.23 -17.80 -17.88
N ASP A 40 9.72 -18.13 -16.68
CA ASP A 40 10.02 -19.50 -16.26
C ASP A 40 8.75 -20.36 -16.01
N GLY A 41 7.58 -19.73 -15.99
CA GLY A 41 6.28 -20.36 -15.75
C GLY A 41 6.06 -20.89 -14.34
N LYS A 42 6.94 -20.55 -13.38
CA LYS A 42 6.97 -21.11 -12.02
C LYS A 42 7.09 -20.06 -10.93
N SER A 43 7.76 -18.95 -11.24
CA SER A 43 7.98 -17.84 -10.32
C SER A 43 6.94 -16.75 -10.57
N TYR A 44 6.56 -16.06 -9.51
CA TYR A 44 5.71 -14.89 -9.57
C TYR A 44 6.53 -13.64 -9.34
N GLU A 45 6.13 -12.57 -10.00
CA GLU A 45 6.76 -11.27 -9.92
C GLU A 45 5.76 -10.23 -9.43
N VAL A 46 6.19 -9.44 -8.45
CA VAL A 46 5.45 -8.31 -7.94
C VAL A 46 6.01 -7.04 -8.55
N TRP A 47 5.18 -6.41 -9.35
CA TRP A 47 5.46 -5.15 -10.01
C TRP A 47 4.66 -4.04 -9.35
N MET A 48 5.25 -2.86 -9.20
CA MET A 48 4.56 -1.68 -8.69
C MET A 48 4.76 -0.52 -9.64
N LYS A 49 3.74 0.34 -9.76
CA LYS A 49 3.75 1.49 -10.68
C LYS A 49 3.12 2.71 -10.01
N PRO A 50 3.87 3.79 -9.76
CA PRO A 50 3.31 5.00 -9.19
C PRO A 50 2.76 5.93 -10.27
N SER A 51 1.71 6.70 -10.00
CA SER A 51 1.25 7.77 -10.90
C SER A 51 2.02 9.07 -10.75
N VAL A 52 2.94 9.17 -9.78
CA VAL A 52 3.74 10.37 -9.49
C VAL A 52 5.15 9.96 -9.06
N THR A 53 6.19 10.62 -9.56
CA THR A 53 7.57 10.45 -9.06
C THR A 53 7.70 11.10 -7.67
N PRO A 54 8.06 10.35 -6.61
CA PRO A 54 8.13 10.90 -5.26
C PRO A 54 9.25 11.93 -5.09
N LYS A 55 8.99 13.01 -4.36
CA LYS A 55 10.00 13.98 -3.93
C LYS A 55 9.73 14.45 -2.49
N PRO A 56 10.53 14.04 -1.50
CA PRO A 56 11.73 13.18 -1.59
C PRO A 56 11.37 11.72 -1.89
N ASN A 57 12.27 10.98 -2.54
CA ASN A 57 12.08 9.55 -2.75
C ASN A 57 12.63 8.74 -1.56
N ILE A 58 11.79 8.49 -0.57
CA ILE A 58 12.15 7.76 0.66
C ILE A 58 11.01 6.81 0.99
N SER A 59 11.22 5.52 0.73
CA SER A 59 10.29 4.43 1.04
C SER A 59 10.48 3.97 2.49
N LEU A 60 9.40 3.81 3.24
CA LEU A 60 9.44 3.53 4.68
C LEU A 60 8.97 2.12 5.02
N THR A 61 7.76 1.78 4.59
CA THR A 61 7.10 0.52 4.91
C THR A 61 6.36 0.00 3.67
N GLY A 62 6.18 -1.31 3.59
CA GLY A 62 5.40 -1.95 2.53
C GLY A 62 4.81 -3.28 2.99
N GLN A 63 3.58 -3.56 2.56
CA GLN A 63 2.90 -4.83 2.71
C GLN A 63 2.16 -5.14 1.41
N LEU A 64 2.29 -6.39 0.98
CA LEU A 64 1.48 -6.96 -0.07
C LEU A 64 0.89 -8.26 0.43
N THR A 65 -0.42 -8.42 0.29
CA THR A 65 -1.11 -9.65 0.70
C THR A 65 -1.62 -10.38 -0.52
N LEU A 66 -1.18 -11.62 -0.67
CA LEU A 66 -1.73 -12.54 -1.65
C LEU A 66 -2.99 -13.18 -1.12
N LYS A 67 -3.97 -13.34 -1.99
CA LYS A 67 -5.11 -14.22 -1.82
C LYS A 67 -4.92 -15.43 -2.73
N VAL A 68 -4.88 -16.62 -2.13
CA VAL A 68 -4.57 -17.87 -2.84
C VAL A 68 -5.59 -18.95 -2.49
N PRO A 69 -5.96 -19.86 -3.41
CA PRO A 69 -6.89 -20.93 -3.08
C PRO A 69 -6.34 -21.85 -1.97
N HIS A 70 -7.11 -22.07 -0.90
CA HIS A 70 -6.72 -22.88 0.24
C HIS A 70 -6.38 -24.33 -0.15
N ALA A 71 -7.10 -24.86 -1.14
CA ALA A 71 -6.88 -26.20 -1.67
C ALA A 71 -5.50 -26.37 -2.34
N ALA A 72 -4.87 -25.27 -2.81
CA ALA A 72 -3.58 -25.33 -3.48
C ALA A 72 -2.42 -25.65 -2.50
N LYS A 73 -2.61 -25.40 -1.19
CA LYS A 73 -1.55 -25.49 -0.18
C LYS A 73 -0.32 -24.70 -0.64
N PHE A 74 -0.55 -23.43 -0.96
CA PHE A 74 0.45 -22.53 -1.50
C PHE A 74 1.56 -22.30 -0.47
N LYS A 75 2.82 -22.37 -0.90
CA LYS A 75 3.99 -22.19 -0.04
C LYS A 75 5.05 -21.40 -0.81
N PRO A 76 5.15 -20.09 -0.56
CA PRO A 76 6.20 -19.26 -1.14
C PRO A 76 7.58 -19.82 -0.80
N LEU A 77 8.49 -19.75 -1.75
CA LEU A 77 9.90 -20.10 -1.60
C LEU A 77 10.73 -19.05 -2.33
N ASN A 78 11.98 -18.87 -1.90
CA ASN A 78 12.97 -18.04 -2.59
C ASN A 78 12.43 -16.63 -2.87
N VAL A 79 12.06 -15.89 -1.83
CA VAL A 79 11.73 -14.47 -2.00
C VAL A 79 13.02 -13.73 -2.36
N VAL A 80 13.05 -13.13 -3.55
CA VAL A 80 14.21 -12.41 -4.08
C VAL A 80 13.82 -10.96 -4.32
N ALA A 81 14.60 -10.04 -3.77
CA ALA A 81 14.42 -8.60 -3.99
C ALA A 81 14.63 -8.25 -5.47
N GLY A 82 13.71 -7.45 -6.03
CA GLY A 82 13.86 -6.87 -7.36
C GLY A 82 14.67 -5.58 -7.36
N VAL A 83 14.79 -4.95 -6.20
CA VAL A 83 15.61 -3.74 -5.96
C VAL A 83 16.69 -4.08 -4.96
N GLU A 84 17.95 -3.85 -5.33
CA GLU A 84 19.10 -4.13 -4.47
C GLU A 84 18.97 -3.44 -3.10
N GLY A 85 19.15 -4.20 -2.02
CA GLY A 85 19.05 -3.71 -0.65
C GLY A 85 17.63 -3.40 -0.16
N ALA A 86 16.59 -3.63 -0.97
CA ALA A 86 15.20 -3.44 -0.59
C ALA A 86 14.49 -4.79 -0.43
N ASP A 87 14.80 -5.50 0.65
CA ASP A 87 14.33 -6.86 0.88
C ASP A 87 12.86 -6.95 1.29
N TRP A 88 12.24 -8.06 0.89
CA TRP A 88 10.89 -8.47 1.27
C TRP A 88 10.92 -9.86 1.90
N ILE A 89 10.05 -10.12 2.87
CA ILE A 89 9.89 -11.42 3.51
C ILE A 89 8.43 -11.81 3.59
N GLU A 90 8.11 -13.11 3.57
CA GLU A 90 6.81 -13.62 4.03
C GLU A 90 6.73 -13.36 5.55
N ALA A 91 5.88 -12.42 5.95
CA ALA A 91 5.82 -11.92 7.32
C ALA A 91 4.69 -12.57 8.13
N SER A 92 3.58 -12.89 7.47
CA SER A 92 2.44 -13.53 8.11
C SER A 92 1.58 -14.33 7.14
N ARG A 93 0.79 -15.24 7.70
CA ARG A 93 -0.14 -16.09 6.98
C ARG A 93 -1.39 -16.33 7.80
N VAL A 94 -2.53 -16.34 7.14
CA VAL A 94 -3.81 -16.79 7.67
C VAL A 94 -4.40 -17.79 6.69
N ASP A 95 -4.63 -19.01 7.15
CA ASP A 95 -5.23 -20.05 6.31
C ASP A 95 -6.74 -20.11 6.54
N ALA A 96 -7.52 -20.03 5.46
CA ALA A 96 -8.99 -20.19 5.45
C ALA A 96 -9.74 -19.46 6.61
N PRO A 97 -9.67 -18.11 6.70
CA PRO A 97 -10.38 -17.37 7.73
C PRO A 97 -11.90 -17.53 7.58
N LYS A 98 -12.65 -17.22 8.65
CA LYS A 98 -14.11 -17.39 8.67
C LYS A 98 -14.82 -16.60 7.56
N GLU A 99 -14.29 -15.43 7.21
CA GLU A 99 -14.80 -14.54 6.18
C GLU A 99 -14.66 -15.12 4.77
N ASP A 100 -13.64 -15.96 4.57
CA ASP A 100 -13.33 -16.57 3.28
C ASP A 100 -12.62 -17.93 3.45
N PRO A 101 -13.37 -19.01 3.73
CA PRO A 101 -12.80 -20.32 4.03
C PRO A 101 -12.15 -21.01 2.81
N GLU A 102 -12.32 -20.46 1.61
CA GLU A 102 -11.77 -21.04 0.38
C GLU A 102 -10.37 -20.51 0.03
N HIS A 103 -9.86 -19.52 0.78
CA HIS A 103 -8.59 -18.86 0.47
C HIS A 103 -7.66 -18.72 1.68
N ASP A 104 -6.36 -18.79 1.41
CA ASP A 104 -5.31 -18.37 2.32
C ASP A 104 -4.86 -16.95 1.98
N TYR A 105 -4.41 -16.23 3.01
CA TYR A 105 -3.89 -14.88 2.93
C TYR A 105 -2.45 -14.86 3.38
N ILE A 106 -1.53 -14.47 2.49
CA ILE A 106 -0.09 -14.51 2.75
C ILE A 106 0.46 -13.11 2.57
N SER A 107 0.96 -12.51 3.65
CA SER A 107 1.44 -11.13 3.65
C SER A 107 2.96 -11.10 3.56
N PHE A 108 3.47 -10.33 2.61
CA PHE A 108 4.88 -10.00 2.47
C PHE A 108 5.12 -8.61 3.03
N SER A 109 6.21 -8.43 3.78
CA SER A 109 6.59 -7.12 4.32
C SER A 109 7.94 -6.69 3.78
N TYR A 110 8.02 -5.42 3.40
CA TYR A 110 9.25 -4.72 3.12
C TYR A 110 10.04 -4.54 4.43
N ILE A 111 11.25 -5.08 4.48
CA ILE A 111 12.16 -5.01 5.63
C ILE A 111 13.46 -4.24 5.33
N GLY A 112 13.62 -3.78 4.09
CA GLY A 112 14.82 -3.07 3.63
C GLY A 112 14.86 -1.61 4.04
N ALA A 113 14.65 -1.29 5.32
CA ALA A 113 14.94 0.03 5.90
C ALA A 113 16.27 0.04 6.67
N GLN A 114 17.18 -0.89 6.38
CA GLN A 114 18.52 -0.93 6.98
C GLN A 114 19.50 -0.03 6.20
N GLY A 115 20.02 1.01 6.85
CA GLY A 115 20.93 1.96 6.20
C GLY A 115 20.23 2.85 5.17
N ASN A 116 20.83 3.03 3.99
CA ASN A 116 20.29 3.90 2.93
C ASN A 116 19.22 3.21 2.04
N SER A 117 18.82 1.99 2.37
CA SER A 117 17.93 1.16 1.56
C SER A 117 16.53 1.75 1.31
N ALA A 118 16.07 2.64 2.19
CA ALA A 118 14.86 3.45 1.98
C ALA A 118 14.89 4.30 0.69
N GLN A 119 16.08 4.63 0.18
CA GLN A 119 16.29 5.44 -1.03
C GLN A 119 16.62 4.60 -2.26
N ASN A 120 16.67 3.26 -2.14
CA ASN A 120 17.12 2.39 -3.24
C ASN A 120 16.07 2.23 -4.34
N TYR A 121 14.79 2.44 -4.05
CA TYR A 121 13.73 2.37 -5.05
C TYR A 121 13.85 3.51 -6.05
N PRO A 122 14.10 3.25 -7.36
CA PRO A 122 14.19 4.30 -8.37
C PRO A 122 12.81 4.64 -8.94
N TRP A 123 11.85 5.00 -8.08
CA TRP A 123 10.47 5.30 -8.51
C TRP A 123 10.42 6.40 -9.57
N VAL A 124 9.75 6.13 -10.68
CA VAL A 124 9.42 7.08 -11.75
C VAL A 124 7.93 6.96 -12.05
N ALA A 125 7.25 8.09 -12.24
CA ALA A 125 5.83 8.11 -12.63
C ALA A 125 5.60 7.26 -13.88
N ASP A 126 4.54 6.44 -13.81
CA ASP A 126 4.03 5.58 -14.89
C ASP A 126 4.99 4.46 -15.35
N GLU A 127 6.12 4.27 -14.67
CA GLU A 127 7.06 3.17 -14.92
C GLU A 127 6.82 1.99 -13.97
N GLU A 128 6.80 0.78 -14.51
CA GLU A 128 6.75 -0.43 -13.70
C GLU A 128 8.12 -0.75 -13.11
N LEU A 129 8.13 -1.07 -11.82
CA LEU A 129 9.32 -1.52 -11.11
C LEU A 129 9.08 -2.92 -10.53
N LEU A 130 9.98 -3.86 -10.83
CA LEU A 130 10.00 -5.16 -10.17
C LEU A 130 10.48 -4.96 -8.74
N VAL A 131 9.60 -5.24 -7.78
CA VAL A 131 9.88 -5.00 -6.36
C VAL A 131 10.41 -6.26 -5.69
N PHE A 132 9.80 -7.41 -5.96
CA PHE A 132 10.33 -8.71 -5.56
C PHE A 132 9.70 -9.83 -6.41
N SER A 133 10.32 -11.00 -6.35
CA SER A 133 9.80 -12.23 -6.95
C SER A 133 9.85 -13.37 -5.94
N PHE A 134 9.08 -14.43 -6.19
CA PHE A 134 9.07 -15.63 -5.36
C PHE A 134 8.58 -16.83 -6.17
N ALA A 135 9.06 -18.02 -5.82
CA ALA A 135 8.54 -19.27 -6.34
C ALA A 135 7.43 -19.82 -5.43
N ASN A 136 6.69 -20.81 -5.93
CA ASN A 136 5.86 -21.68 -5.09
C ASN A 136 6.41 -23.11 -5.12
N GLU A 137 6.42 -23.79 -3.98
CA GLU A 137 6.93 -25.18 -3.85
C GLU A 137 6.33 -26.14 -4.88
N LYS A 138 5.05 -25.95 -5.23
CA LYS A 138 4.31 -26.79 -6.19
C LYS A 138 4.22 -26.20 -7.60
N GLY A 139 4.95 -25.12 -7.88
CA GLY A 139 4.90 -24.38 -9.14
C GLY A 139 3.66 -23.47 -9.27
N CYS A 140 3.30 -23.12 -10.49
CA CYS A 140 2.17 -22.20 -10.71
C CYS A 140 0.82 -22.74 -10.19
N VAL A 141 -0.01 -21.84 -9.65
CA VAL A 141 -1.34 -22.06 -9.08
C VAL A 141 -2.30 -21.06 -9.71
N ASN A 142 -3.39 -21.57 -10.30
CA ASN A 142 -4.46 -20.72 -10.81
C ASN A 142 -5.28 -20.14 -9.67
N GLY A 143 -5.82 -18.93 -9.85
CA GLY A 143 -6.65 -18.26 -8.84
C GLY A 143 -5.85 -17.48 -7.78
N LEU A 144 -4.53 -17.47 -7.89
CA LEU A 144 -3.66 -16.59 -7.10
C LEU A 144 -3.82 -15.13 -7.57
N SER A 145 -3.97 -14.22 -6.60
CA SER A 145 -4.18 -12.79 -6.84
C SER A 145 -3.62 -11.96 -5.69
N ILE A 146 -3.47 -10.65 -5.91
CA ILE A 146 -3.28 -9.70 -4.80
C ILE A 146 -4.67 -9.44 -4.20
N MET A 147 -4.74 -9.45 -2.87
CA MET A 147 -5.96 -9.16 -2.13
C MET A 147 -6.49 -7.76 -2.51
N GLN A 148 -7.79 -7.65 -2.78
CA GLN A 148 -8.42 -6.38 -3.11
C GLN A 148 -8.81 -5.61 -1.83
N ASP A 149 -8.99 -4.29 -1.93
CA ASP A 149 -9.41 -3.50 -0.76
C ASP A 149 -10.80 -3.89 -0.24
N ASN A 150 -11.68 -4.34 -1.12
CA ASN A 150 -13.03 -4.79 -0.79
C ASN A 150 -13.12 -6.30 -0.47
N ASP A 151 -11.98 -6.95 -0.22
CA ASP A 151 -11.95 -8.36 0.16
C ASP A 151 -12.68 -8.60 1.51
N PRO A 152 -13.48 -9.67 1.64
CA PRO A 152 -14.23 -9.95 2.87
C PRO A 152 -13.36 -10.11 4.13
N PHE A 153 -12.09 -10.52 3.98
CA PHE A 153 -11.14 -10.62 5.10
C PHE A 153 -10.47 -9.28 5.43
N ASN A 154 -10.49 -8.31 4.51
CA ASN A 154 -9.93 -6.97 4.69
C ASN A 154 -10.90 -6.02 5.40
N ILE A 155 -11.29 -6.39 6.62
CA ILE A 155 -12.18 -5.59 7.48
C ILE A 155 -11.50 -5.29 8.83
N PRO A 156 -11.78 -4.13 9.47
CA PRO A 156 -11.09 -3.72 10.70
C PRO A 156 -11.14 -4.72 11.87
N ASN A 157 -12.18 -5.55 11.92
CA ASN A 157 -12.41 -6.55 12.98
C ASN A 157 -12.62 -7.94 12.38
N ASN A 158 -11.71 -8.39 11.51
CA ASN A 158 -11.76 -9.74 10.97
C ASN A 158 -11.57 -10.81 12.06
N SER A 159 -11.91 -12.05 11.72
CA SER A 159 -11.89 -13.20 12.65
C SER A 159 -10.52 -13.50 13.25
N GLN A 160 -9.43 -12.99 12.67
CA GLN A 160 -8.06 -13.18 13.14
C GLN A 160 -7.48 -11.95 13.84
N GLN A 161 -8.24 -10.84 13.93
CA GLN A 161 -7.78 -9.58 14.50
C GLN A 161 -6.48 -9.05 13.86
N THR A 162 -6.33 -9.24 12.55
CA THR A 162 -5.17 -8.81 11.76
C THR A 162 -5.50 -7.62 10.87
N ASN A 163 -4.47 -6.96 10.33
CA ASN A 163 -4.60 -5.99 9.24
C ASN A 163 -3.99 -6.57 7.95
N PRO A 164 -4.77 -7.27 7.12
CA PRO A 164 -4.25 -7.91 5.92
C PRO A 164 -4.09 -6.92 4.76
N GLY A 165 -4.56 -5.68 4.87
CA GLY A 165 -4.58 -4.70 3.78
C GLY A 165 -3.22 -4.50 3.11
N ASN A 166 -3.22 -4.23 1.81
CA ASN A 166 -2.00 -3.81 1.13
C ASN A 166 -1.64 -2.39 1.56
N GLN A 167 -0.35 -2.13 1.71
CA GLN A 167 0.11 -0.79 2.02
C GLN A 167 1.50 -0.51 1.45
N PHE A 168 1.76 0.76 1.17
CA PHE A 168 3.11 1.26 0.97
C PHE A 168 3.19 2.69 1.49
N THR A 169 4.33 3.08 2.06
CA THR A 169 4.55 4.46 2.48
C THR A 169 5.83 5.01 1.87
N ASN A 170 5.72 6.14 1.17
CA ASN A 170 6.85 6.94 0.70
C ASN A 170 6.63 8.42 1.07
N LEU A 171 7.67 9.07 1.61
CA LEU A 171 7.59 10.46 2.05
C LEU A 171 7.37 11.48 0.93
N GLY A 172 7.62 11.09 -0.32
CA GLY A 172 7.39 11.95 -1.48
C GLY A 172 5.96 11.90 -2.02
N TRP A 173 5.10 11.05 -1.46
CA TRP A 173 3.71 10.89 -1.86
C TRP A 173 2.70 11.31 -0.79
N GLY A 174 3.17 11.65 0.42
CA GLY A 174 2.27 11.99 1.53
C GLY A 174 2.98 12.12 2.87
N ALA A 175 2.20 12.12 3.94
CA ALA A 175 2.69 12.20 5.31
C ALA A 175 3.33 10.88 5.78
N VAL A 176 4.08 10.96 6.88
CA VAL A 176 4.62 9.76 7.55
C VAL A 176 3.45 8.86 7.98
N GLY A 177 3.40 7.64 7.45
CA GLY A 177 2.37 6.65 7.76
C GLY A 177 1.14 6.69 6.85
N GLU A 178 1.10 7.58 5.86
CA GLU A 178 0.06 7.55 4.83
C GLU A 178 0.20 6.31 3.95
N ASN A 179 -0.93 5.65 3.68
CA ASN A 179 -0.95 4.52 2.78
C ASN A 179 -1.07 5.03 1.34
N ASN A 180 -0.03 4.82 0.55
CA ASN A 180 0.02 5.22 -0.85
C ASN A 180 -0.46 4.12 -1.80
N PHE A 181 -0.85 2.93 -1.31
CA PHE A 181 -1.46 1.87 -2.12
C PHE A 181 -2.81 2.34 -2.66
N LYS A 182 -2.93 2.32 -3.99
CA LYS A 182 -4.10 2.78 -4.74
C LYS A 182 -4.99 1.63 -5.20
N GLY A 183 -4.40 0.47 -5.47
CA GLY A 183 -5.14 -0.66 -6.00
C GLY A 183 -4.28 -1.64 -6.78
N VAL A 184 -4.94 -2.63 -7.36
CA VAL A 184 -4.33 -3.68 -8.18
C VAL A 184 -4.68 -3.48 -9.64
N TYR A 185 -3.71 -3.63 -10.54
CA TYR A 185 -3.93 -3.61 -11.99
C TYR A 185 -3.43 -4.89 -12.66
N GLY A 186 -3.83 -5.07 -13.92
CA GLY A 186 -3.53 -6.28 -14.68
C GLY A 186 -4.45 -7.44 -14.34
N ALA A 187 -4.30 -8.55 -15.07
CA ALA A 187 -5.06 -9.77 -14.83
C ALA A 187 -4.28 -10.68 -13.86
N SER A 188 -5.00 -11.47 -13.06
CA SER A 188 -4.38 -12.51 -12.25
C SER A 188 -3.56 -13.47 -13.12
N PRO A 189 -2.37 -13.90 -12.64
CA PRO A 189 -1.54 -14.86 -13.35
C PRO A 189 -2.31 -16.13 -13.70
N LYS A 190 -2.11 -16.62 -14.92
CA LYS A 190 -2.63 -17.91 -15.36
C LYS A 190 -1.47 -18.85 -15.58
N CYS A 191 -1.59 -20.07 -15.10
CA CYS A 191 -0.58 -21.07 -15.36
C CYS A 191 -0.55 -21.41 -16.84
N LEU A 192 0.65 -21.45 -17.40
CA LEU A 192 0.86 -21.93 -18.75
C LEU A 192 0.32 -23.36 -18.85
N LYS A 193 -0.51 -23.61 -19.86
CA LYS A 193 -0.98 -24.97 -20.14
C LYS A 193 0.26 -25.81 -20.45
N LYS A 194 0.45 -26.89 -19.68
CA LYS A 194 1.42 -27.93 -20.02
C LYS A 194 0.98 -28.67 -21.28
#